data_AF-A0A2E1ARS9-F1
#
_entry.id   AF-A0A2E1ARS9-F1
#
_cell.length_a   1.000
_cell.length_b   1.000
_cell.length_c   1.000
_cell.angle_alpha   90.00
_cell.angle_beta   90.00
_cell.angle_gamma   90.00
#
_symmetry.space_group_name_H-M   'P 1'
#
loop_
_entity.id
_entity.type
_entity.pdbx_description
1 polymer ?
#
loop_
_entity_poly.entity_id
_entity_poly.type
_entity_poly.pdbx_seq_one_letter_code
_entity_poly.pdbx_strand_id
1 'polypeptide(L)'
;MKTGFVKLALPAIAILLAVGLAFATEEEPMLQVAHYYHPIEGWQTTMVDENCINGNQIPCTQDGYQLYEEPSFSSRELRKD
;
A
#
# COMPACT_ATOMS: atom_id res chain seq x y z
N MET A 1 51.64 19.64 -8.05
CA MET A 1 51.04 19.02 -6.84
C MET A 1 49.58 19.46 -6.74
N LYS A 2 48.60 18.63 -7.17
CA LYS A 2 47.16 18.95 -7.01
C LYS A 2 46.30 17.68 -7.11
N THR A 3 46.49 16.73 -6.20
CA THR A 3 45.74 15.44 -6.17
C THR A 3 45.12 15.16 -4.79
N GLY A 4 45.05 16.16 -3.91
CA GLY A 4 44.55 15.99 -2.53
C GLY A 4 43.02 15.99 -2.39
N PHE A 5 42.29 16.73 -3.23
CA PHE A 5 40.85 16.95 -3.05
C PHE A 5 39.97 15.75 -3.46
N VAL A 6 40.43 14.93 -4.42
CA VAL A 6 39.65 13.78 -4.91
C VAL A 6 39.59 12.64 -3.87
N LYS A 7 40.63 12.52 -3.02
CA LYS A 7 40.69 11.46 -1.99
C LYS A 7 39.75 11.69 -0.80
N LEU A 8 39.27 12.93 -0.60
CA LEU A 8 38.44 13.29 0.55
C LEU A 8 36.94 13.31 0.21
N ALA A 9 36.60 13.62 -1.04
CA ALA A 9 35.20 13.62 -1.49
C ALA A 9 34.65 12.21 -1.75
N LEU A 10 35.47 11.27 -2.22
CA LEU A 10 35.05 9.89 -2.53
C LEU A 10 34.41 9.14 -1.34
N PRO A 11 35.01 9.10 -0.14
CA PRO A 11 34.44 8.37 0.99
C PRO A 11 33.16 9.00 1.54
N ALA A 12 33.06 10.34 1.49
CA ALA A 12 31.86 11.03 1.96
C ALA A 12 30.64 10.75 1.07
N ILE A 13 30.84 10.68 -0.26
CA ILE A 13 29.77 10.33 -1.19
C ILE A 13 29.34 8.88 -0.99
N ALA A 14 30.27 7.94 -0.78
CA ALA A 14 29.94 6.54 -0.53
C ALA A 14 29.09 6.34 0.74
N ILE A 15 29.39 7.09 1.81
CA ILE A 15 28.61 7.04 3.06
C ILE A 15 27.21 7.63 2.84
N LEU A 16 27.10 8.76 2.13
CA LEU A 16 25.80 9.37 1.81
C LEU A 16 24.95 8.47 0.90
N LEU A 17 25.56 7.77 -0.05
CA LEU A 17 24.87 6.85 -0.96
C LEU A 17 24.39 5.59 -0.23
N ALA A 18 25.18 5.05 0.70
CA ALA A 18 24.79 3.93 1.53
C ALA A 18 23.61 4.26 2.46
N VAL A 19 23.61 5.47 3.05
CA VAL A 19 22.49 5.94 3.88
C VAL A 19 21.24 6.24 3.02
N GLY A 20 21.41 6.79 1.82
CA GLY A 20 20.29 7.05 0.90
C GLY A 20 19.59 5.77 0.42
N LEU A 21 20.34 4.69 0.18
CA LEU A 21 19.78 3.40 -0.23
C LEU A 21 19.05 2.67 0.90
N ALA A 22 19.38 2.93 2.16
CA ALA A 22 18.71 2.33 3.32
C ALA A 22 17.27 2.82 3.52
N PHE A 23 16.88 3.94 2.90
CA PHE A 23 15.53 4.50 2.95
C PHE A 23 14.71 4.26 1.67
N ALA A 24 15.26 3.56 0.67
CA ALA A 24 14.48 3.05 -0.47
C ALA A 24 13.76 1.75 -0.07
N THR A 25 13.18 1.72 1.13
CA THR A 25 12.43 0.58 1.65
C THR A 25 11.15 0.47 0.85
N GLU A 26 10.86 -0.74 0.41
CA GLU A 26 9.64 -1.09 -0.30
C GLU A 26 8.42 -0.68 0.53
N GLU A 27 7.46 0.02 -0.08
CA GLU A 27 6.16 0.31 0.54
C GLU A 27 5.44 -1.03 0.74
N GLU A 28 5.39 -1.52 1.97
CA GLU A 28 4.62 -2.72 2.28
C GLU A 28 3.13 -2.40 2.08
N PRO A 29 2.39 -3.13 1.23
CA PRO A 29 0.97 -2.88 1.04
C PRO A 29 0.25 -3.15 2.36
N MET A 30 -0.33 -2.09 2.94
CA MET A 30 -1.14 -2.22 4.15
C MET A 30 -2.43 -2.95 3.79
N LEU A 31 -2.48 -4.24 4.13
CA LEU A 31 -3.69 -5.04 4.02
C LEU A 31 -4.69 -4.63 5.11
N GLN A 32 -5.86 -4.16 4.69
CA GLN A 32 -6.95 -3.77 5.57
C GLN A 32 -8.12 -4.75 5.47
N VAL A 33 -8.91 -4.84 6.54
CA VAL A 33 -10.05 -5.76 6.62
C VAL A 33 -11.24 -5.15 5.86
N ALA A 34 -11.94 -5.98 5.08
CA ALA A 34 -13.15 -5.61 4.36
C ALA A 34 -14.18 -6.74 4.42
N HIS A 35 -15.44 -6.42 4.09
CA HIS A 35 -16.55 -7.36 4.15
C HIS A 35 -17.31 -7.43 2.83
N TYR A 36 -17.76 -8.62 2.44
CA TYR A 36 -18.65 -8.80 1.29
C TYR A 36 -19.80 -9.73 1.64
N TYR A 37 -20.92 -9.61 0.93
CA TYR A 37 -22.09 -10.45 1.16
C TYR A 37 -22.15 -11.59 0.13
N HIS A 38 -21.86 -12.80 0.58
CA HIS A 38 -22.02 -14.02 -0.22
C HIS A 38 -23.49 -14.52 -0.12
N PRO A 39 -24.14 -14.89 -1.23
CA PRO A 39 -25.58 -15.20 -1.26
C PRO A 39 -25.96 -16.44 -0.44
N ILE A 40 -25.03 -17.36 -0.20
CA ILE A 40 -25.28 -18.61 0.56
C ILE A 40 -24.73 -18.50 1.99
N GLU A 41 -23.57 -17.85 2.17
CA GLU A 41 -22.85 -17.83 3.45
C GLU A 41 -23.04 -16.53 4.23
N GLY A 42 -23.70 -15.53 3.64
CA GLY A 42 -23.92 -14.22 4.24
C GLY A 42 -22.65 -13.37 4.25
N TRP A 43 -22.48 -12.55 5.29
CA TRP A 43 -21.34 -11.65 5.43
C TRP A 43 -20.04 -12.42 5.67
N GLN A 44 -19.08 -12.17 4.81
CA GLN A 44 -17.73 -12.72 4.85
C GLN A 44 -16.71 -11.60 5.00
N THR A 45 -15.55 -11.94 5.52
CA THR A 45 -14.44 -11.00 5.75
C THR A 45 -13.27 -11.37 4.83
N THR A 46 -12.64 -10.38 4.23
CA THR A 46 -11.45 -10.54 3.39
C THR A 46 -10.44 -9.43 3.69
N MET A 47 -9.23 -9.57 3.14
CA MET A 47 -8.18 -8.56 3.20
C MET A 47 -8.09 -7.85 1.86
N VAL A 48 -8.05 -6.52 1.87
CA VAL A 48 -7.98 -5.68 0.68
C VAL A 48 -6.80 -4.73 0.78
N ASP A 49 -6.31 -4.29 -0.38
CA ASP A 49 -5.27 -3.27 -0.46
C ASP A 49 -5.79 -1.90 -0.01
N GLU A 50 -4.90 -1.05 0.50
CA GLU A 50 -5.23 0.32 0.92
C GLU A 50 -5.86 1.15 -0.20
N ASN A 51 -5.53 0.87 -1.46
CA ASN A 51 -6.16 1.55 -2.60
C ASN A 51 -7.69 1.39 -2.59
N CYS A 52 -8.21 0.24 -2.13
CA CYS A 52 -9.65 0.02 -2.01
C CYS A 52 -10.34 0.77 -0.87
N ILE A 53 -9.56 1.29 0.08
CA ILE A 53 -10.10 2.02 1.24
C ILE A 53 -10.23 3.50 0.91
N ASN A 54 -9.24 4.06 0.21
CA ASN A 54 -9.12 5.50 -0.01
C ASN A 54 -9.57 5.96 -1.40
N GLY A 55 -9.84 5.04 -2.33
CA GLY A 55 -10.30 5.41 -3.67
C GLY A 55 -11.81 5.70 -3.74
N ASN A 56 -12.24 6.20 -4.91
CA ASN A 56 -13.64 6.57 -5.14
C ASN A 56 -14.16 6.21 -6.54
N GLN A 57 -13.32 5.69 -7.43
CA GLN A 57 -13.66 5.58 -8.85
C GLN A 57 -14.25 4.22 -9.19
N ILE A 58 -13.50 3.15 -8.89
CA ILE A 58 -13.79 1.78 -9.30
C ILE A 58 -14.25 0.98 -8.07
N PRO A 59 -15.40 0.30 -8.13
CA PRO A 59 -15.85 -0.55 -7.02
C PRO A 59 -14.84 -1.66 -6.73
N CYS A 60 -14.52 -1.85 -5.45
CA CYS A 60 -13.74 -3.00 -5.03
C CYS A 60 -14.67 -4.20 -4.87
N THR A 61 -14.30 -5.30 -5.54
CA THR A 61 -15.08 -6.53 -5.52
C THR A 61 -14.22 -7.74 -5.17
N GLN A 62 -14.82 -8.66 -4.42
CA GLN A 62 -14.29 -9.99 -4.13
C GLN A 62 -15.22 -11.01 -4.78
N ASP A 63 -14.70 -11.81 -5.73
CA ASP A 63 -15.50 -12.80 -6.48
C ASP A 63 -16.76 -12.21 -7.16
N GLY A 64 -16.69 -10.93 -7.55
CA GLY A 64 -17.79 -10.19 -8.16
C GLY A 64 -18.77 -9.53 -7.17
N TYR A 65 -18.56 -9.72 -5.86
CA TYR A 65 -19.36 -9.09 -4.80
C TYR A 65 -18.72 -7.78 -4.33
N GLN A 66 -19.54 -6.74 -4.15
CA GLN A 66 -19.11 -5.44 -3.63
C GLN A 66 -18.55 -5.57 -2.21
N LEU A 67 -17.43 -4.89 -1.96
CA LEU A 67 -16.79 -4.81 -0.65
C LEU A 67 -17.29 -3.60 0.15
N TYR A 68 -17.38 -3.78 1.45
CA TYR A 68 -17.89 -2.83 2.44
C TYR A 68 -16.93 -2.73 3.62
N GLU A 69 -16.92 -1.58 4.28
CA GLU A 69 -16.10 -1.34 5.49
C GLU A 69 -16.62 -2.11 6.72
N GLU A 70 -17.93 -2.35 6.79
CA GLU A 70 -18.59 -3.15 7.83
C GLU A 70 -19.53 -4.19 7.19
N PRO A 71 -19.92 -5.25 7.91
CA PRO A 71 -20.87 -6.26 7.43
C PRO A 71 -22.32 -5.72 7.41
N SER A 72 -22.56 -4.64 6.67
CA SER A 72 -23.85 -4.00 6.47
C SER A 72 -23.93 -3.33 5.10
N PHE A 73 -25.07 -3.45 4.43
CA PHE A 73 -25.35 -2.74 3.17
C PHE A 73 -25.50 -1.22 3.36
N SER A 74 -25.69 -0.76 4.60
CA SER A 74 -25.67 0.66 4.92
C SER A 74 -24.26 1.22 5.14
N SER A 75 -23.25 0.34 5.20
CA SER A 75 -21.86 0.75 5.38
C SER A 75 -21.29 1.33 4.09
N ARG A 76 -20.13 1.98 4.21
CA ARG A 76 -19.43 2.56 3.08
C ARG A 76 -18.96 1.48 2.12
N GLU A 77 -19.31 1.63 0.85
CA GLU A 77 -18.80 0.81 -0.24
C GLU A 77 -17.33 1.15 -0.52
N LEU A 78 -16.48 0.14 -0.49
CA LEU A 78 -15.06 0.28 -0.76
C LEU A 78 -14.83 0.44 -2.28
N ARG A 79 -13.97 1.40 -2.63
CA ARG A 79 -13.66 1.78 -4.00
C ARG A 79 -12.17 2.11 -4.12
N LYS A 80 -11.60 1.89 -5.29
CA LYS A 80 -10.22 2.21 -5.65
C LYS A 80 -10.17 3.29 -6.73
N ASP A 81 -9.02 3.95 -6.85
CA ASP A 81 -8.76 4.88 -7.96
C ASP A 81 -8.42 4.15 -9.27
#